data_AF-A0A967D1U4-F1
#
_entry.id   AF-A0A967D1U4-F1
#
_cell.length_a   1.000
_cell.length_b   1.000
_cell.length_c   1.000
_cell.angle_alpha   90.00
_cell.angle_beta   90.00
_cell.angle_gamma   90.00
#
_symmetry.space_group_name_H-M   'P 1'
#
loop_
_entity.id
_entity.type
_entity.pdbx_description
1 polymer ?
#
loop_
_entity_poly.entity_id
_entity_poly.type
_entity_poly.pdbx_seq_one_letter_code
_entity_poly.pdbx_strand_id
1 'polypeptide(L)'
;MVADGLVLAGLLPGDDASRRMAVRFTCVAWVVAALAMAFLFRAPVAMVLASGVAQAVMLGALAVAVLYFRYRDLDVRLAPGWRWDLLLWVSAAGFLIIAGWTVWQKISGFLPA
;
A
#
# COMPACT_ATOMS: atom_id res chain seq x y z
N MET A 1 -6.44 10.58 1.08
CA MET A 1 -5.47 9.59 1.59
C MET A 1 -4.06 10.13 1.66
N VAL A 2 -3.39 10.47 0.54
CA VAL A 2 -2.02 11.06 0.61
C VAL A 2 -1.98 12.38 1.38
N ALA A 3 -2.92 13.29 1.11
CA ALA A 3 -3.04 14.55 1.86
C ALA A 3 -3.31 14.31 3.36
N ASP A 4 -4.14 13.33 3.71
CA ASP A 4 -4.42 12.98 5.11
C ASP A 4 -3.19 12.34 5.79
N GLY A 5 -2.43 11.53 5.05
CA GLY A 5 -1.16 10.97 5.50
C GLY A 5 -0.09 12.05 5.74
N LEU A 6 0.00 13.08 4.89
CA LEU A 6 0.89 14.21 5.12
C LEU A 6 0.50 15.03 6.36
N VAL A 7 -0.80 15.20 6.62
CA VAL A 7 -1.28 15.86 7.84
C VAL A 7 -0.94 15.02 9.07
N LEU A 8 -1.20 13.71 9.05
CA LEU A 8 -0.86 12.79 10.15
C LEU A 8 0.64 12.70 10.41
N ALA A 9 1.46 12.80 9.36
CA ALA A 9 2.92 12.86 9.47
C ALA A 9 3.45 14.22 9.96
N GLY A 10 2.57 15.21 10.19
CA GLY A 10 2.95 16.56 10.63
C GLY A 10 3.58 17.43 9.55
N LEU A 11 3.59 16.98 8.29
CA LEU A 11 4.20 17.69 7.15
C LEU A 11 3.28 18.77 6.57
N LEU A 12 2.00 18.77 6.91
CA LEU A 12 1.02 19.75 6.45
C LEU A 12 0.17 20.27 7.62
N PRO A 13 -0.07 21.59 7.73
CA PRO A 13 -1.02 22.11 8.70
C PRO A 13 -2.42 21.53 8.43
N GLY A 14 -3.10 21.11 9.51
CA GLY A 14 -4.46 20.53 9.47
C GLY A 14 -5.58 21.51 9.12
N ASP A 15 -5.26 22.60 8.42
CA ASP A 15 -6.19 23.61 7.98
C ASP A 15 -6.96 23.16 6.72
N ASP A 16 -8.26 23.47 6.65
CA ASP A 16 -9.15 23.02 5.57
C ASP A 16 -8.75 23.57 4.20
N ALA A 17 -8.19 24.79 4.15
CA ALA A 17 -7.73 25.40 2.91
C ALA A 17 -6.45 24.71 2.39
N SER A 18 -5.50 24.46 3.30
CA SER A 18 -4.26 23.72 2.98
C SER A 18 -4.56 22.28 2.55
N ARG A 19 -5.51 21.61 3.21
CA ARG A 19 -5.95 20.26 2.84
C ARG A 19 -6.58 20.24 1.44
N ARG A 20 -7.47 21.19 1.11
CA ARG A 20 -8.06 21.29 -0.23
C ARG A 20 -7.01 21.53 -1.31
N MET A 21 -6.01 22.37 -1.03
CA MET A 21 -4.92 22.64 -1.98
C MET A 21 -4.06 21.40 -2.20
N ALA A 22 -3.67 20.69 -1.13
CA ALA A 22 -2.89 19.46 -1.23
C ALA A 22 -3.64 18.35 -1.95
N VAL A 23 -4.96 18.21 -1.71
CA VAL A 23 -5.80 17.26 -2.46
C VAL A 23 -5.81 17.60 -3.94
N ARG A 24 -6.07 18.87 -4.31
CA ARG A 24 -6.06 19.31 -5.71
C ARG A 24 -4.71 19.05 -6.38
N PHE A 25 -3.62 19.42 -5.72
CA PHE A 25 -2.27 19.20 -6.23
C PHE A 25 -1.99 17.70 -6.43
N THR A 26 -2.33 16.86 -5.45
CA THR A 26 -2.15 15.40 -5.54
C THR A 26 -2.95 14.82 -6.71
N CYS A 27 -4.21 15.22 -6.88
CA CYS A 27 -5.04 14.75 -7.98
C CYS A 27 -4.44 15.11 -9.35
N VAL A 28 -4.04 16.38 -9.54
CA VAL A 28 -3.45 16.83 -10.80
C VAL A 28 -2.10 16.15 -11.04
N ALA A 29 -1.24 16.09 -10.03
CA ALA A 29 0.07 15.45 -10.13
C ALA A 29 -0.05 13.97 -10.54
N TRP A 30 -1.00 13.23 -9.98
CA TRP A 30 -1.19 11.81 -10.29
C TRP A 30 -1.66 11.60 -11.74
N VAL A 31 -2.59 12.43 -12.22
CA VAL A 31 -3.09 12.36 -13.60
C VAL A 31 -1.99 12.73 -14.59
N VAL A 32 -1.21 13.79 -14.30
CA VAL A 32 -0.08 14.20 -15.14
C VAL A 32 0.99 13.11 -15.17
N ALA A 33 1.31 12.49 -14.02
CA ALA A 33 2.25 11.38 -13.96
C ALA A 33 1.76 10.16 -14.78
N ALA A 34 0.48 9.81 -14.68
CA ALA A 34 -0.10 8.73 -15.48
C ALA A 34 -0.03 9.02 -16.99
N LEU A 35 -0.35 10.25 -17.39
CA LEU A 35 -0.25 10.69 -18.78
C LEU A 35 1.20 10.64 -19.28
N ALA A 36 2.15 11.15 -18.48
CA ALA A 36 3.57 11.12 -18.80
C ALA A 36 4.05 9.68 -18.97
N MET A 37 3.68 8.76 -18.06
CA MET A 37 4.03 7.36 -18.21
C MET A 37 3.44 6.73 -19.47
N ALA A 38 2.19 7.06 -19.82
CA ALA A 38 1.55 6.54 -21.02
C ALA A 38 2.27 6.96 -22.32
N PHE A 39 2.86 8.16 -22.35
CA PHE A 39 3.63 8.64 -23.51
C PHE A 39 5.10 8.16 -23.50
N LEU A 40 5.74 8.04 -22.34
CA LEU A 40 7.16 7.65 -22.23
C LEU A 40 7.40 6.14 -22.37
N PHE A 41 6.49 5.29 -21.90
CA PHE A 41 6.71 3.84 -21.84
C PHE A 41 5.96 3.11 -22.95
N ARG A 42 6.71 2.51 -23.89
CA ARG A 42 6.15 1.80 -25.04
C ARG A 42 5.80 0.32 -24.76
N ALA A 43 5.96 -0.14 -23.52
CA ALA A 43 5.72 -1.51 -23.08
C ALA A 43 4.62 -1.57 -22.01
N PRO A 44 3.33 -1.48 -22.41
CA PRO A 44 2.21 -1.39 -21.46
C PRO A 44 2.09 -2.63 -20.56
N VAL A 45 2.44 -3.81 -21.07
CA VAL A 45 2.42 -5.07 -20.31
C VAL A 45 3.40 -5.02 -19.14
N ALA A 46 4.61 -4.48 -19.35
CA ALA A 46 5.62 -4.39 -18.30
C ALA A 46 5.19 -3.45 -17.16
N MET A 47 4.48 -2.36 -17.49
CA MET A 47 3.93 -1.44 -16.49
C MET A 47 2.86 -2.09 -15.63
N VAL A 48 1.95 -2.85 -16.24
CA VAL A 48 0.91 -3.58 -15.51
C VAL A 48 1.53 -4.61 -14.57
N LEU A 49 2.55 -5.36 -15.04
CA LEU A 49 3.28 -6.30 -14.20
C LEU A 49 4.02 -5.60 -13.05
N ALA A 50 4.64 -4.44 -13.30
CA ALA A 50 5.30 -3.66 -12.25
C ALA A 50 4.30 -3.17 -11.18
N SER A 51 3.11 -2.72 -11.58
CA SER A 51 2.04 -2.35 -10.66
C SER A 51 1.60 -3.54 -9.81
N GLY A 52 1.42 -4.72 -10.41
CA GLY A 52 1.06 -5.94 -9.68
C GLY A 52 2.10 -6.33 -8.63
N VAL A 53 3.39 -6.21 -8.96
CA VAL A 53 4.50 -6.45 -8.03
C VAL A 53 4.47 -5.44 -6.88
N ALA A 54 4.36 -4.14 -7.18
CA ALA A 54 4.29 -3.11 -6.16
C ALA A 54 3.08 -3.31 -5.22
N GLN A 55 1.94 -3.70 -5.78
CA GLN A 55 0.72 -3.97 -5.01
C GLN A 55 0.86 -5.19 -4.11
N ALA A 56 1.47 -6.29 -4.59
CA ALA A 56 1.74 -7.47 -3.77
C ALA A 56 2.62 -7.15 -2.55
N VAL A 57 3.68 -6.36 -2.75
CA VAL A 57 4.58 -5.91 -1.66
C VAL A 57 3.81 -5.04 -0.65
N MET A 58 2.98 -4.11 -1.13
CA MET A 58 2.16 -3.26 -0.26
C MET A 58 1.17 -4.08 0.58
N LEU A 59 0.52 -5.09 0.00
CA LEU A 59 -0.38 -5.99 0.75
C LEU A 59 0.35 -6.77 1.84
N GLY A 60 1.58 -7.21 1.58
CA GLY A 60 2.42 -7.84 2.60
C GLY A 60 2.70 -6.91 3.79
N ALA A 61 3.09 -5.68 3.51
CA ALA A 61 3.29 -4.67 4.56
C ALA A 61 1.99 -4.39 5.35
N LEU A 62 0.85 -4.30 4.66
CA LEU A 62 -0.44 -4.09 5.28
C LEU A 62 -0.84 -5.26 6.20
N ALA A 63 -0.57 -6.51 5.79
CA ALA A 63 -0.84 -7.69 6.61
C ALA A 63 -0.08 -7.63 7.95
N VAL A 64 1.19 -7.22 7.92
CA VAL A 64 1.99 -7.02 9.14
C VAL A 64 1.41 -5.90 10.01
N ALA A 65 1.10 -4.75 9.41
CA ALA A 65 0.56 -3.60 10.13
C ALA A 65 -0.78 -3.92 10.81
N VAL A 66 -1.67 -4.64 10.12
CA VAL A 66 -2.97 -5.03 10.66
C VAL A 66 -2.83 -6.00 11.84
N LEU A 67 -1.94 -6.99 11.73
CA LEU A 67 -1.65 -7.89 12.85
C LEU A 67 -1.02 -7.12 14.03
N TYR A 68 -0.11 -6.18 13.75
CA TYR A 68 0.48 -5.33 14.79
C TYR A 68 -0.58 -4.53 15.54
N PHE A 69 -1.44 -3.79 14.82
CA PHE A 69 -2.49 -2.99 15.43
C PHE A 69 -3.48 -3.84 16.22
N ARG A 70 -3.84 -5.03 15.72
CA ARG A 70 -4.73 -5.97 16.39
C ARG A 70 -4.24 -6.37 17.78
N TYR A 71 -2.93 -6.61 17.93
CA TYR A 71 -2.36 -7.11 19.18
C TYR A 71 -1.79 -6.03 20.10
N ARG A 72 -1.42 -4.86 19.58
CA ARG A 72 -0.76 -3.81 20.39
C ARG A 72 -1.57 -2.55 20.65
N ASP A 73 -2.38 -2.11 19.70
CA ASP A 73 -3.02 -0.78 19.75
C ASP A 73 -4.54 -0.88 19.88
N LEU A 74 -5.12 -2.04 19.58
CA LEU A 74 -6.56 -2.22 19.62
C LEU A 74 -7.07 -2.34 21.06
N ASP A 75 -7.91 -1.40 21.44
CA ASP A 75 -8.57 -1.38 22.74
C ASP A 75 -9.48 -2.61 22.92
N VAL A 76 -9.37 -3.29 24.07
CA VAL A 76 -10.01 -4.60 24.33
C VAL A 76 -11.54 -4.54 24.22
N ARG A 77 -12.12 -3.36 24.42
CA ARG A 77 -13.56 -3.10 24.30
C ARG A 77 -14.06 -3.13 22.85
N LEU A 78 -13.21 -2.85 21.87
CA LEU A 78 -13.52 -2.90 20.44
C LEU A 78 -12.99 -4.16 19.76
N ALA A 79 -12.41 -5.09 20.52
CA ALA A 79 -11.81 -6.28 19.96
C ALA A 79 -12.86 -7.19 19.31
N PRO A 80 -12.78 -7.47 17.98
CA PRO A 80 -13.54 -8.54 17.36
C PRO A 80 -13.42 -9.87 18.11
N GLY A 81 -14.45 -10.71 18.03
CA GLY A 81 -14.41 -12.06 18.59
C GLY A 81 -13.47 -13.00 17.81
N TRP A 82 -13.20 -14.17 18.39
CA TRP A 82 -12.24 -15.16 17.86
C TRP A 82 -12.47 -15.60 16.40
N ARG A 83 -13.72 -15.60 15.92
CA ARG A 83 -14.07 -15.93 14.53
C ARG A 83 -13.49 -14.92 13.54
N TRP A 84 -13.50 -13.64 13.89
CA TRP A 84 -12.95 -12.57 13.07
C TRP A 84 -11.43 -12.59 13.09
N ASP A 85 -10.81 -12.98 14.21
CA ASP A 85 -9.37 -13.22 14.26
C ASP A 85 -8.93 -14.34 13.32
N LEU A 86 -9.70 -15.42 13.25
CA LEU A 86 -9.37 -16.51 12.34
C LEU A 86 -9.40 -16.03 10.88
N LEU A 87 -10.42 -15.25 10.49
CA LEU A 87 -10.49 -14.63 9.16
C LEU A 87 -9.34 -13.64 8.88
N LEU A 88 -8.96 -12.87 9.90
CA LEU A 88 -7.84 -11.93 9.85
C LEU A 88 -6.53 -12.67 9.56
N TRP A 89 -6.28 -13.74 10.30
CA TRP A 89 -5.09 -14.58 10.15
C TRP A 89 -5.02 -15.25 8.79
N VAL A 90 -6.13 -15.82 8.32
CA VAL A 90 -6.20 -16.45 6.98
C VAL A 90 -5.88 -15.43 5.90
N SER A 91 -6.45 -14.22 6.00
CA SER A 91 -6.23 -13.14 5.03
C SER A 91 -4.79 -12.62 5.07
N ALA A 92 -4.25 -12.40 6.28
CA ALA A 92 -2.87 -11.95 6.49
C ALA A 92 -1.87 -12.99 5.97
N ALA A 93 -2.11 -14.28 6.22
CA ALA A 93 -1.26 -15.35 5.70
C ALA A 93 -1.24 -15.36 4.16
N GLY A 94 -2.39 -15.21 3.50
CA GLY A 94 -2.47 -15.10 2.05
C GLY A 94 -1.65 -13.93 1.49
N PHE A 95 -1.79 -12.75 2.08
CA PHE A 95 -1.03 -11.56 1.66
C PHE A 95 0.48 -11.71 1.89
N LEU A 96 0.90 -12.29 3.01
CA LEU A 96 2.31 -12.56 3.29
C LEU A 96 2.91 -13.59 2.32
N ILE A 97 2.16 -14.64 1.97
CA ILE A 97 2.60 -15.64 0.98
C ILE A 97 2.81 -14.99 -0.39
N ILE A 98 1.82 -14.22 -0.87
CA ILE A 98 1.91 -13.55 -2.18
C ILE A 98 3.06 -12.54 -2.21
N ALA A 99 3.20 -11.74 -1.15
CA ALA A 99 4.30 -10.78 -1.03
C ALA A 99 5.66 -11.47 -1.00
N GLY A 100 5.82 -12.52 -0.17
CA GLY A 100 7.05 -13.30 -0.07
C GLY A 100 7.41 -13.98 -1.39
N TRP A 101 6.44 -14.60 -2.07
CA TRP A 101 6.65 -15.21 -3.38
C TRP A 101 7.08 -14.19 -4.44
N THR A 102 6.47 -13.01 -4.45
CA THR A 102 6.81 -11.93 -5.39
C THR A 102 8.23 -11.42 -5.16
N VAL A 103 8.63 -11.24 -3.91
CA VAL A 103 10.00 -10.85 -3.53
C VAL A 103 10.99 -11.93 -3.96
N TRP A 104 10.68 -13.20 -3.70
CA TRP A 104 11.50 -14.33 -4.11
C TRP A 104 11.74 -14.34 -5.62
N GLN A 105 10.67 -14.26 -6.42
CA GLN A 105 10.76 -14.23 -7.89
C GLN A 105 11.64 -13.08 -8.40
N LYS A 106 11.56 -11.90 -7.76
CA LYS A 106 12.38 -10.75 -8.14
C LYS A 106 13.85 -10.91 -7.76
N ILE A 107 14.14 -11.46 -6.58
CA ILE A 107 15.51 -11.72 -6.13
C ILE A 107 16.16 -12.83 -6.97
N SER A 108 15.43 -13.93 -7.22
CA SER A 108 15.93 -15.05 -8.03
C SER A 108 16.19 -14.65 -9.49
N GLY A 109 15.46 -13.67 -10.01
CA GLY A 109 15.72 -13.11 -11.34
C GLY A 109 16.91 -12.14 -11.38
N PHE A 110 17.37 -11.63 -10.23
CA PHE A 110 18.49 -10.70 -10.11
C PHE A 110 19.83 -11.38 -9.79
N LEU A 111 19.81 -12.58 -9.19
CA LEU A 111 21.02 -13.41 -9.05
C LEU A 111 21.25 -14.20 -10.35
N PRO A 112 22.27 -13.88 -11.17
CA PRO A 112 22.72 -14.82 -12.18
C PRO A 112 23.29 -16.06 -11.47
N ALA A 113 22.84 -17.24 -11.89
CA ALA A 113 23.48 -18.51 -11.56
C ALA A 113 24.88 -18.59 -12.18
#